data_AF-A0A0D5LQT6-F1
#
_entry.id   AF-A0A0D5LQT6-F1
#
_cell.length_a   1.000
_cell.length_b   1.000
_cell.length_c   1.000
_cell.angle_alpha   90.00
_cell.angle_beta   90.00
_cell.angle_gamma   90.00
#
_symmetry.space_group_name_H-M   'P 1'
#
loop_
_entity.id
_entity.type
_entity.pdbx_description
1 polymer ?
#
loop_
_entity_poly.entity_id
_entity_poly.type
_entity_poly.pdbx_seq_one_letter_code
_entity_poly.pdbx_strand_id
1 'polypeptide(L)'
;MELSEIVKIQIDADRQRGFSVEFSSDRARRDQLMKDTVGLIGEVGEFANRLKKVGLALDNVKYRGPSLEDEAVMLREELADATIYIMRLSVILGGDLEKDVLEKMRANGRRYEYLQG
;
A
#
# COMPACT_ATOMS: atom_id res chain seq x y z
N MET A 1 -8.21 -5.49 16.56
CA MET A 1 -7.09 -4.66 16.10
C MET A 1 -7.68 -3.60 15.23
N GLU A 2 -7.67 -2.37 15.75
CA GLU A 2 -8.00 -1.19 14.96
C GLU A 2 -6.81 -0.95 14.02
N LEU A 3 -7.03 -0.61 12.75
CA LEU A 3 -5.97 -0.31 11.78
C LEU A 3 -5.01 0.76 12.32
N SER A 4 -5.53 1.69 13.14
CA SER A 4 -4.76 2.66 13.90
C SER A 4 -3.65 2.04 14.78
N GLU A 5 -3.86 0.85 15.36
CA GLU A 5 -2.84 0.13 16.14
C GLU A 5 -1.70 -0.39 15.25
N ILE A 6 -2.04 -0.92 14.07
CA ILE A 6 -1.06 -1.40 13.08
C ILE A 6 -0.20 -0.24 12.60
N VAL A 7 -0.83 0.89 12.25
CA VAL A 7 -0.14 2.12 11.84
C VAL A 7 0.85 2.54 12.92
N LYS A 8 0.41 2.57 14.19
CA LYS A 8 1.30 2.93 15.30
C LYS A 8 2.51 2.00 15.41
N ILE A 9 2.31 0.69 15.37
CA ILE A 9 3.39 -0.31 15.44
C ILE A 9 4.41 -0.08 14.32
N GLN A 10 3.93 0.13 13.10
CA GLN A 10 4.81 0.38 11.95
C GLN A 10 5.62 1.67 12.10
N ILE A 11 4.98 2.78 12.49
CA ILE A 11 5.67 4.07 12.68
C ILE A 11 6.68 4.02 13.82
N ASP A 12 6.36 3.32 14.91
CA ASP A 12 7.29 3.13 16.02
C ASP A 12 8.51 2.29 15.60
N ALA A 13 8.30 1.26 14.77
CA ALA A 13 9.39 0.49 14.18
C ALA A 13 10.24 1.33 13.22
N ASP A 14 9.63 2.20 12.43
CA ASP A 14 10.32 3.12 11.53
C ASP A 14 11.20 4.12 12.31
N ARG A 15 10.68 4.69 13.40
CA ARG A 15 11.46 5.55 14.31
C ARG A 15 12.67 4.82 14.88
N GLN A 16 12.48 3.60 15.37
CA GLN A 16 13.56 2.79 15.95
C GLN A 16 14.66 2.46 14.93
N ARG A 17 14.30 2.31 13.66
CA ARG A 17 15.23 2.05 12.55
C ARG A 17 15.86 3.33 11.96
N GLY A 18 15.50 4.51 12.49
CA GLY A 18 16.05 5.80 12.06
C GLY A 18 15.38 6.38 10.82
N PHE A 19 14.22 5.87 10.40
CA PHE A 19 13.43 6.50 9.34
C PHE A 19 12.75 7.77 9.87
N SER A 20 12.82 8.83 9.07
CA SER A 20 12.20 10.11 9.40
C SER A 20 10.68 10.03 9.32
N VAL A 21 10.02 10.32 10.44
CA VAL A 21 8.55 10.47 10.53
C VAL A 21 8.13 11.83 11.10
N GLU A 22 9.09 12.64 11.52
CA GLU A 22 8.91 14.01 12.02
C GLU A 22 9.84 14.93 11.24
N PHE A 23 9.34 16.12 10.87
CA PHE A 23 10.01 17.01 9.93
C PHE A 23 10.04 18.45 10.44
N SER A 24 11.21 19.09 10.37
CA SER A 24 11.43 20.47 10.83
C SER A 24 11.01 21.53 9.81
N SER A 25 10.66 21.13 8.59
CA SER A 25 10.19 22.05 7.53
C SER A 25 9.29 21.34 6.53
N ASP A 26 8.43 22.13 5.87
CA ASP A 26 7.58 21.63 4.78
C ASP A 26 8.40 21.07 3.61
N ARG A 27 9.59 21.62 3.34
CA ARG A 27 10.50 21.07 2.34
C ARG A 27 10.91 19.64 2.67
N ALA A 28 11.38 19.40 3.89
CA ALA A 28 11.79 18.07 4.34
C ALA A 28 10.61 17.08 4.33
N ARG A 29 9.43 17.53 4.79
CA ARG A 29 8.19 16.73 4.77
C ARG A 29 7.80 16.34 3.34
N ARG A 30 7.78 17.31 2.41
CA ARG A 30 7.50 17.08 0.99
C ARG A 30 8.52 16.12 0.36
N ASP A 31 9.80 16.25 0.70
CA ASP A 31 10.84 15.38 0.17
C ASP A 31 10.68 13.93 0.67
N GLN A 32 10.25 13.73 1.91
CA GLN A 32 9.93 12.38 2.40
C GLN A 32 8.66 11.81 1.76
N LEU A 33 7.60 12.61 1.60
CA LEU A 33 6.39 12.19 0.88
C LEU A 33 6.72 11.71 -0.53
N MET A 34 7.63 12.39 -1.23
CA MET A 34 8.08 11.93 -2.55
C MET A 34 8.80 10.59 -2.49
N LYS A 35 9.73 10.40 -1.53
CA LYS A 35 10.45 9.13 -1.37
C LYS A 35 9.50 7.98 -1.09
N ASP A 36 8.57 8.17 -0.16
CA ASP A 36 7.57 7.17 0.21
C ASP A 36 6.58 6.90 -0.93
N THR A 37 6.25 7.91 -1.74
CA THR A 37 5.46 7.72 -2.97
C THR A 37 6.21 6.89 -4.01
N VAL A 38 7.51 7.15 -4.21
CA VAL A 38 8.33 6.33 -5.11
C VAL A 38 8.41 4.89 -4.61
N GLY A 39 8.59 4.68 -3.30
CA GLY A 39 8.53 3.36 -2.68
C GLY A 39 7.22 2.64 -2.96
N LEU A 40 6.08 3.29 -2.66
CA LEU A 40 4.75 2.76 -2.95
C LEU A 40 4.60 2.29 -4.41
N ILE A 41 5.03 3.13 -5.36
CA ILE A 41 4.94 2.78 -6.79
C ILE A 41 5.90 1.66 -7.16
N GLY A 42 7.04 1.54 -6.48
CA GLY A 42 7.95 0.39 -6.55
C GLY A 42 7.22 -0.91 -6.26
N GLU A 43 6.62 -1.03 -5.06
CA GLU A 43 5.93 -2.25 -4.62
C GLU A 43 4.72 -2.58 -5.51
N VAL A 44 3.95 -1.57 -5.92
CA VAL A 44 2.86 -1.76 -6.89
C VAL A 44 3.40 -2.26 -8.25
N GLY A 45 4.58 -1.78 -8.66
CA GLY A 45 5.26 -2.24 -9.86
C GLY A 45 5.73 -3.70 -9.75
N GLU A 46 6.25 -4.10 -8.60
CA GLU A 46 6.64 -5.49 -8.32
C GLU A 46 5.41 -6.42 -8.37
N PHE A 47 4.33 -6.04 -7.70
CA PHE A 47 3.04 -6.73 -7.77
C PHE A 47 2.57 -6.90 -9.22
N ALA A 48 2.53 -5.80 -9.99
CA ALA A 48 2.10 -5.82 -11.38
C ALA A 48 3.00 -6.70 -12.26
N ASN A 49 4.32 -6.68 -12.02
CA ASN A 49 5.27 -7.48 -12.77
C ASN A 49 5.10 -8.98 -12.48
N ARG A 50 4.84 -9.37 -11.23
CA ARG A 50 4.52 -10.75 -10.86
C ARG A 50 3.24 -11.22 -11.53
N LEU A 51 2.17 -10.44 -11.43
CA LEU A 51 0.88 -10.78 -12.05
C LEU A 51 0.99 -10.89 -13.57
N LYS A 52 1.79 -10.03 -14.22
CA LYS A 52 2.10 -10.13 -15.65
C LYS A 52 2.77 -11.46 -16.00
N LYS A 53 3.72 -11.96 -15.19
CA LYS A 53 4.38 -13.26 -15.44
C LYS A 53 3.40 -14.42 -15.33
N VAL A 54 2.47 -14.36 -14.36
CA VAL A 54 1.37 -15.33 -14.26
C VAL A 54 0.50 -15.30 -15.52
N GLY A 55 0.09 -14.10 -15.97
CA GLY A 55 -0.68 -13.95 -17.21
C GLY A 55 0.05 -14.52 -18.44
N LEU A 56 1.34 -14.23 -18.59
CA LEU A 56 2.16 -14.79 -19.67
C LEU A 56 2.23 -16.33 -19.64
N ALA A 57 2.25 -16.95 -18.45
CA ALA A 57 2.25 -18.41 -18.30
C ALA A 57 0.91 -19.04 -18.71
N LEU A 58 -0.19 -18.36 -18.41
CA LEU A 58 -1.54 -18.80 -18.79
C LEU A 58 -1.79 -18.64 -20.30
N ASP A 59 -1.35 -17.52 -20.87
CA ASP A 59 -1.66 -17.15 -22.25
C ASP A 59 -0.70 -17.76 -23.28
N ASN A 60 0.48 -18.22 -22.86
CA ASN A 60 1.52 -18.71 -23.77
C ASN A 60 2.10 -20.06 -23.31
N VAL A 61 1.69 -21.13 -24.00
CA VAL A 61 2.16 -22.52 -23.74
C VAL A 61 3.68 -22.71 -23.82
N LYS A 62 4.41 -21.82 -24.49
CA LYS A 62 5.88 -21.86 -24.56
C LYS A 62 6.55 -21.07 -23.44
N TYR A 63 5.83 -20.17 -22.78
CA TYR A 63 6.36 -19.39 -21.67
C TYR A 63 6.31 -20.22 -20.39
N ARG A 64 7.49 -20.54 -19.84
CA ARG A 64 7.60 -21.26 -18.56
C ARG A 64 7.62 -20.24 -17.42
N GLY A 65 6.45 -19.78 -17.02
CA GLY A 65 6.26 -18.87 -15.89
C GLY A 65 5.58 -19.55 -14.70
N PRO A 66 5.44 -18.81 -13.59
CA PRO A 66 4.77 -19.30 -12.39
C PRO A 66 3.25 -19.38 -12.59
N SER A 67 2.60 -20.27 -11.84
CA SER A 67 1.16 -20.21 -11.65
C SER A 67 0.78 -19.09 -10.67
N LEU A 68 -0.52 -18.78 -10.58
CA LEU A 68 -1.00 -17.84 -9.57
C LEU A 68 -0.78 -18.36 -8.14
N GLU A 69 -0.87 -19.69 -7.94
CA GLU A 69 -0.64 -20.31 -6.64
C GLU A 69 0.82 -20.15 -6.19
N ASP A 70 1.77 -20.32 -7.12
CA ASP A 70 3.20 -20.15 -6.86
C ASP A 70 3.55 -18.72 -6.42
N GLU A 71 2.87 -17.71 -6.97
CA GLU A 71 3.12 -16.28 -6.66
C GLU A 71 2.21 -15.73 -5.56
N ALA A 72 1.20 -16.47 -5.06
CA ALA A 72 0.20 -15.95 -4.13
C ALA A 72 0.79 -15.44 -2.81
N VAL A 73 1.88 -16.05 -2.32
CA VAL A 73 2.60 -15.55 -1.14
C VAL A 73 3.25 -14.22 -1.46
N MET A 74 4.06 -14.17 -2.52
CA MET A 74 4.79 -12.96 -2.91
C MET A 74 3.85 -11.80 -3.24
N LEU A 75 2.77 -12.04 -4.00
CA LEU A 75 1.77 -11.02 -4.31
C LEU A 75 1.13 -10.42 -3.06
N ARG A 76 0.94 -11.21 -1.99
CA ARG A 76 0.43 -10.70 -0.71
C ARG A 76 1.48 -9.90 0.05
N GLU A 77 2.76 -10.27 -0.06
CA GLU A 77 3.88 -9.49 0.48
C GLU A 77 3.95 -8.11 -0.19
N GLU A 78 3.90 -8.04 -1.52
CA GLU A 78 3.92 -6.73 -2.23
C GLU A 78 2.73 -5.83 -1.83
N LEU A 79 1.56 -6.43 -1.56
CA LEU A 79 0.41 -5.68 -1.04
C LEU A 79 0.65 -5.17 0.39
N ALA A 80 1.29 -5.97 1.24
CA ALA A 80 1.67 -5.55 2.58
C ALA A 80 2.69 -4.40 2.55
N ASP A 81 3.70 -4.50 1.68
CA ASP A 81 4.74 -3.48 1.50
C ASP A 81 4.16 -2.18 0.96
N ALA A 82 3.29 -2.25 -0.05
CA ALA A 82 2.52 -1.09 -0.51
C ALA A 82 1.66 -0.48 0.61
N THR A 83 1.05 -1.31 1.46
CA THR A 83 0.23 -0.83 2.58
C THR A 83 1.10 -0.09 3.61
N ILE A 84 2.30 -0.57 3.91
CA ILE A 84 3.25 0.13 4.81
C ILE A 84 3.52 1.55 4.29
N TYR A 85 3.77 1.71 2.98
CA TYR A 85 3.95 3.04 2.41
C TYR A 85 2.69 3.92 2.50
N ILE A 86 1.49 3.36 2.30
CA ILE A 86 0.22 4.09 2.48
C ILE A 86 0.07 4.58 3.93
N MET A 87 0.38 3.74 4.92
CA MET A 87 0.35 4.12 6.34
C MET A 87 1.30 5.28 6.62
N ARG A 88 2.54 5.20 6.12
CA ARG A 88 3.54 6.26 6.28
C ARG A 88 3.08 7.56 5.64
N LEU A 89 2.60 7.52 4.40
CA LEU A 89 2.09 8.71 3.70
C LEU A 89 0.96 9.39 4.48
N SER A 90 -0.01 8.61 4.99
CA SER A 90 -1.11 9.15 5.81
C SER A 90 -0.60 9.84 7.07
N VAL A 91 0.31 9.20 7.81
CA VAL A 91 0.89 9.76 9.05
C VAL A 91 1.71 11.01 8.76
N ILE A 92 2.54 11.01 7.73
CA ILE A 92 3.31 12.19 7.33
C ILE A 92 2.37 13.34 6.95
N LEU A 93 1.20 13.07 6.37
CA LEU A 93 0.17 14.08 6.08
C LEU A 93 -0.61 14.55 7.33
N GLY A 94 -0.43 13.89 8.47
CA GLY A 94 -1.14 14.19 9.72
C GLY A 94 -2.56 13.63 9.75
N GLY A 95 -2.83 12.60 8.93
CA GLY A 95 -4.13 11.92 8.85
C GLY A 95 -4.28 10.78 9.86
N ASP A 96 -5.51 10.30 9.94
CA ASP A 96 -5.88 9.05 10.61
C ASP A 96 -6.44 8.13 9.53
N LEU A 97 -5.59 7.22 9.04
CA LEU A 97 -5.91 6.37 7.89
C LEU A 97 -7.20 5.56 8.10
N GLU A 98 -7.44 5.07 9.31
CA GLU A 98 -8.64 4.30 9.61
C GLU A 98 -9.88 5.16 9.48
N LYS A 99 -9.86 6.34 10.12
CA LYS A 99 -10.96 7.30 10.01
C LYS A 99 -11.19 7.71 8.55
N ASP A 100 -10.13 8.04 7.81
CA ASP A 100 -10.20 8.47 6.41
C ASP A 100 -10.81 7.38 5.52
N VAL A 101 -10.40 6.12 5.71
CA VAL A 101 -10.95 4.95 5.00
C VAL A 101 -12.41 4.73 5.34
N LEU A 102 -12.78 4.74 6.63
CA LEU A 102 -14.17 4.55 7.07
C LEU A 102 -15.10 5.63 6.53
N GLU A 103 -14.66 6.89 6.54
CA GLU A 103 -15.41 8.01 5.95
C GLU A 103 -15.60 7.81 4.43
N LYS A 104 -14.55 7.38 3.74
CA LYS A 104 -14.60 7.10 2.30
C LYS A 104 -15.53 5.93 1.97
N MET A 105 -15.50 4.86 2.76
CA MET A 105 -16.40 3.71 2.59
C MET A 105 -17.86 4.11 2.76
N ARG A 106 -18.20 4.91 3.78
CA ARG A 106 -19.56 5.43 3.98
C ARG A 106 -20.01 6.30 2.82
N ALA A 107 -19.15 7.18 2.32
CA ALA A 107 -19.44 8.01 1.15
C ALA A 107 -19.67 7.19 -0.12
N ASN A 108 -18.84 6.16 -0.34
CA ASN A 108 -19.00 5.23 -1.47
C ASN A 108 -20.27 4.39 -1.33
N GLY A 109 -20.61 3.94 -0.13
CA GLY A 109 -21.86 3.22 0.14
C GLY A 109 -23.09 4.02 -0.28
N ARG A 110 -23.17 5.29 0.15
CA ARG A 110 -24.24 6.21 -0.30
C ARG A 110 -24.23 6.44 -1.81
N ARG A 111 -23.05 6.55 -2.42
CA ARG A 111 -22.92 6.76 -3.87
C ARG A 111 -23.45 5.58 -4.68
N TYR A 112 -23.24 4.35 -4.20
CA TYR A 112 -23.57 3.12 -4.93
C TYR A 112 -24.80 2.38 -4.40
N GLU A 113 -25.60 3.03 -3.55
CA GLU A 113 -26.83 2.48 -2.99
C GLU A 113 -27.80 1.97 -4.09
N TYR A 114 -27.79 2.61 -5.27
CA TYR A 114 -28.58 2.21 -6.42
C TYR A 114 -28.24 0.82 -7.02
N LEU A 115 -27.11 0.22 -6.64
CA LEU A 115 -26.71 -1.13 -7.07
C LEU A 115 -27.25 -2.24 -6.15
N GLN A 116 -27.86 -1.88 -5.01
CA GLN A 116 -28.38 -2.83 -4.02
C GLN A 116 -29.86 -3.18 -4.22
N GLY A 117 -30.38 -2.95 -5.44
CA GLY A 117 -31.73 -3.32 -5.85
C GLY A 117 -31.92 -4.83 -6.02
#